data_AF-A0A1I0BC35-F1
#
_entry.id   AF-A0A1I0BC35-F1
#
_cell.length_a   1.000
_cell.length_b   1.000
_cell.length_c   1.000
_cell.angle_alpha   90.00
_cell.angle_beta   90.00
_cell.angle_gamma   90.00
#
_symmetry.space_group_name_H-M   'P 1'
#
loop_
_entity.id
_entity.type
_entity.pdbx_description
1 polymer ?
#
loop_
_entity_poly.entity_id
_entity_poly.type
_entity_poly.pdbx_seq_one_letter_code
_entity_poly.pdbx_strand_id
1 'polypeptide(L)'
;MADQSTQSITVAAPPADVMAVIADFPAYPQWVAAANRVDVLETGPDGRARRVRFVLDAGAVKDDYVLEYTWDGDRRVSWQLVQSQMQKRQEGSYTLRETTPGSTEVTYAIAIDLSIPMLGMIKRKGEKVILDTALKELKKRVEG
;
A
#
# COMPACT_ATOMS: atom_id res chain seq x y z
N MET A 1 11.73 12.91 12.01
CA MET A 1 10.95 11.69 11.72
C MET A 1 9.64 12.16 11.13
N ALA A 2 9.25 11.68 9.95
CA ALA A 2 7.94 12.04 9.39
C ALA A 2 6.86 11.41 10.28
N ASP A 3 5.85 12.18 10.67
CA ASP A 3 4.64 11.65 11.32
C ASP A 3 3.96 10.68 10.33
N GLN A 4 4.19 9.37 10.49
CA GLN A 4 3.49 8.33 9.74
C GLN A 4 2.24 7.93 10.51
N SER A 5 1.13 7.79 9.79
CA SER A 5 -0.06 7.14 10.29
C SER A 5 0.13 5.62 10.16
N THR A 6 -0.20 4.86 11.21
CA THR A 6 0.00 3.41 11.25
C THR A 6 -1.23 2.72 11.80
N GLN A 7 -1.56 1.55 11.24
CA GLN A 7 -2.63 0.68 11.71
C GLN A 7 -2.29 -0.79 11.46
N SER A 8 -2.84 -1.69 12.28
CA SER A 8 -2.68 -3.13 12.12
C SER A 8 -4.00 -3.88 12.17
N ILE A 9 -4.03 -5.04 11.51
CA ILE A 9 -5.11 -6.02 11.55
C ILE A 9 -4.55 -7.43 11.60
N THR A 10 -5.36 -8.40 11.99
CA THR A 10 -5.04 -9.82 11.85
C THR A 10 -5.72 -10.40 10.61
N VAL A 11 -4.97 -11.11 9.80
CA VAL A 11 -5.42 -11.85 8.61
C VAL A 11 -5.20 -13.34 8.85
N ALA A 12 -6.22 -14.15 8.62
CA ALA A 12 -6.23 -15.60 8.79
C ALA A 12 -5.56 -16.31 7.61
N ALA A 13 -4.31 -15.96 7.34
CA ALA A 13 -3.44 -16.61 6.38
C ALA A 13 -1.96 -16.53 6.83
N PRO A 14 -1.10 -17.45 6.36
CA PRO A 14 0.34 -17.34 6.50
C PRO A 14 0.91 -16.05 5.87
N PRO A 15 2.06 -15.52 6.37
CA PRO A 15 2.64 -14.29 5.82
C PRO A 15 2.95 -14.33 4.32
N ALA A 16 3.34 -15.50 3.81
CA ALA A 16 3.64 -15.69 2.39
C ALA A 16 2.41 -15.46 1.51
N ASP A 17 1.24 -15.94 1.92
CA ASP A 17 -0.01 -15.77 1.16
C ASP A 17 -0.47 -14.31 1.17
N VAL A 18 -0.34 -13.64 2.32
CA VAL A 18 -0.61 -12.20 2.43
C VAL A 18 0.34 -11.40 1.54
N MET A 19 1.65 -11.71 1.58
CA MET A 19 2.64 -11.00 0.76
C MET A 19 2.45 -11.27 -0.73
N ALA A 20 2.03 -12.49 -1.12
CA ALA A 20 1.70 -12.81 -2.50
C ALA A 20 0.56 -11.91 -3.03
N VAL A 21 -0.48 -11.67 -2.23
CA VAL A 21 -1.56 -10.73 -2.60
C VAL A 21 -1.05 -9.29 -2.70
N ILE A 22 -0.19 -8.84 -1.77
CA ILE A 22 0.42 -7.50 -1.83
C ILE A 22 1.32 -7.35 -3.07
N ALA A 23 2.02 -8.40 -3.48
CA ALA A 23 2.91 -8.38 -4.63
C ALA A 23 2.19 -8.51 -5.99
N ASP A 24 0.93 -8.96 -5.99
CA ASP A 24 0.11 -9.14 -7.21
C ASP A 24 -0.52 -7.81 -7.68
N PHE A 25 0.35 -6.84 -7.99
CA PHE A 25 -0.05 -5.51 -8.47
C PHE A 25 -1.02 -5.54 -9.66
N PRO A 26 -0.86 -6.39 -10.69
CA PRO A 26 -1.80 -6.44 -11.81
C PRO A 26 -3.24 -6.79 -11.40
N ALA A 27 -3.43 -7.49 -10.27
CA ALA A 27 -4.76 -7.83 -9.76
C ALA A 27 -5.40 -6.73 -8.91
N TYR A 28 -4.68 -5.67 -8.53
CA TYR A 28 -5.20 -4.60 -7.66
C TYR A 28 -6.52 -3.99 -8.18
N PRO A 29 -6.70 -3.68 -9.48
CA PRO A 29 -7.96 -3.14 -9.99
C PRO A 29 -9.19 -4.05 -9.76
N GLN A 30 -8.99 -5.32 -9.44
CA GLN A 30 -10.08 -6.27 -9.19
C GLN A 30 -10.63 -6.16 -7.76
N TRP A 31 -9.87 -5.60 -6.81
CA TRP A 31 -10.22 -5.62 -5.39
C TRP A 31 -9.92 -4.33 -4.62
N VAL A 32 -9.19 -3.38 -5.22
CA VAL A 32 -8.97 -2.03 -4.70
C VAL A 32 -9.83 -1.08 -5.51
N ALA A 33 -10.96 -0.64 -4.95
CA ALA A 33 -11.97 0.10 -5.71
C ALA A 33 -11.45 1.42 -6.32
N ALA A 34 -10.47 2.06 -5.68
CA ALA A 34 -9.89 3.30 -6.16
C ALA A 34 -8.83 3.10 -7.27
N ALA A 35 -8.34 1.87 -7.49
CA ALA A 35 -7.27 1.59 -8.44
C ALA A 35 -7.84 1.27 -9.82
N ASN A 36 -7.87 2.27 -10.71
CA ASN A 36 -8.33 2.06 -12.09
C ASN A 36 -7.33 1.23 -12.90
N ARG A 37 -6.03 1.47 -12.69
CA ARG A 37 -4.97 0.78 -13.42
C ARG A 37 -3.71 0.68 -12.56
N VAL A 38 -3.07 -0.47 -12.61
CA VAL A 38 -1.79 -0.72 -11.93
C VAL A 38 -0.87 -1.45 -12.91
N ASP A 39 0.27 -0.83 -13.23
CA ASP A 39 1.24 -1.37 -14.18
C ASP A 39 2.60 -1.55 -13.49
N VAL A 40 3.16 -2.76 -13.56
CA VAL A 40 4.56 -3.01 -13.17
C VAL A 40 5.46 -2.44 -14.27
N LEU A 41 6.25 -1.43 -13.92
CA LEU A 41 7.16 -0.75 -14.86
C LEU A 41 8.56 -1.37 -14.85
N GLU A 42 9.00 -1.87 -13.70
CA GLU A 42 10.32 -2.48 -13.52
C GLU A 42 10.20 -3.63 -12.53
N THR A 43 10.82 -4.75 -12.86
CA THR A 43 10.93 -5.93 -11.99
C THR A 43 12.36 -6.03 -11.48
N GLY A 44 12.52 -6.27 -10.18
CA GLY A 44 13.80 -6.47 -9.52
C GLY A 44 14.39 -7.86 -9.78
N PRO A 45 15.63 -8.10 -9.33
CA PRO A 45 16.32 -9.38 -9.51
C PRO A 45 15.67 -10.55 -8.75
N ASP A 46 14.85 -10.26 -7.74
CA ASP A 46 14.06 -11.23 -6.97
C ASP A 46 12.73 -11.60 -7.65
N GLY A 47 12.48 -11.07 -8.85
CA GLY A 47 11.23 -11.27 -9.59
C GLY A 47 10.06 -10.42 -9.08
N ARG A 48 10.27 -9.58 -8.06
CA ARG A 48 9.22 -8.70 -7.51
C ARG A 48 9.26 -7.33 -8.18
N ALA A 49 8.11 -6.65 -8.19
CA ALA A 49 8.03 -5.32 -8.78
C ALA A 49 8.95 -4.35 -8.02
N ARG A 50 9.87 -3.70 -8.72
CA ARG A 50 10.70 -2.62 -8.19
C ARG A 50 10.03 -1.27 -8.42
N ARG A 51 9.35 -1.07 -9.55
CA ARG A 51 8.59 0.15 -9.84
C ARG A 51 7.21 -0.18 -10.35
N VAL A 52 6.21 0.51 -9.80
CA VAL A 52 4.80 0.30 -10.15
C VAL A 52 4.14 1.65 -10.34
N ARG A 53 3.40 1.79 -11.44
CA ARG A 53 2.54 2.94 -11.72
C ARG A 53 1.12 2.63 -11.25
N PHE A 54 0.52 3.60 -10.56
CA PHE A 54 -0.86 3.56 -10.15
C PHE A 54 -1.61 4.72 -10.80
N VAL A 55 -2.75 4.41 -11.42
CA VAL A 55 -3.75 5.39 -11.81
C VAL A 55 -4.93 5.23 -10.86
N LEU A 56 -5.07 6.17 -9.93
CA LEU A 56 -6.12 6.19 -8.93
C LEU A 56 -7.27 7.11 -9.32
N ASP A 57 -8.48 6.68 -9.03
CA ASP A 57 -9.70 7.50 -9.04
C ASP A 57 -10.55 7.16 -7.81
N ALA A 58 -10.44 8.02 -6.79
CA ALA A 58 -11.26 7.98 -5.60
C ALA A 58 -12.31 9.11 -5.63
N GLY A 59 -12.88 9.38 -6.81
CA GLY A 59 -13.90 10.41 -7.03
C GLY A 59 -13.28 11.82 -7.09
N ALA A 60 -13.25 12.51 -5.94
CA ALA A 60 -12.71 13.88 -5.86
C ALA A 60 -11.18 13.92 -5.93
N VAL A 61 -10.52 12.78 -5.71
CA VAL A 61 -9.06 12.64 -5.77
C VAL A 61 -8.70 11.70 -6.91
N LYS A 62 -7.91 12.20 -7.87
CA LYS A 62 -7.39 11.43 -8.98
C LYS A 62 -5.89 11.65 -9.07
N ASP A 63 -5.12 10.59 -9.15
CA ASP A 63 -3.67 10.72 -9.23
C ASP A 63 -3.08 9.67 -10.16
N ASP A 64 -1.93 10.01 -10.73
CA ASP A 64 -1.13 9.13 -11.56
C ASP A 64 0.29 9.23 -11.03
N TYR A 65 0.74 8.16 -10.38
CA TYR A 65 2.00 8.16 -9.65
C TYR A 65 2.76 6.86 -9.79
N VAL A 66 4.06 6.94 -9.57
CA VAL A 66 4.97 5.80 -9.58
C VAL A 66 5.62 5.67 -8.21
N LEU A 67 5.61 4.44 -7.69
CA LEU A 67 6.30 4.07 -6.46
C LEU A 67 7.49 3.17 -6.77
N GLU A 68 8.55 3.33 -5.99
CA GLU A 68 9.68 2.40 -5.96
C GLU A 68 9.61 1.56 -4.69
N TYR A 69 9.69 0.25 -4.85
CA TYR A 69 9.51 -0.75 -3.80
C TYR A 69 10.84 -1.39 -3.40
N THR A 70 10.97 -1.64 -2.10
CA THR A 70 12.04 -2.43 -1.49
C THR A 70 11.42 -3.58 -0.72
N TRP A 71 11.85 -4.80 -1.06
CA TRP A 71 11.33 -6.04 -0.48
C TRP A 71 12.32 -6.65 0.50
N ASP A 72 11.77 -7.29 1.52
CA ASP A 72 12.50 -8.05 2.52
C ASP A 72 11.72 -9.36 2.78
N GLY A 73 11.86 -10.26 1.79
CA GLY A 73 11.12 -11.51 1.72
C GLY A 73 9.62 -11.30 1.93
N ASP A 74 8.99 -12.19 2.71
CA ASP A 74 7.58 -12.08 3.09
C ASP A 74 7.37 -11.31 4.39
N ARG A 75 8.44 -10.75 4.98
CA ARG A 75 8.36 -10.06 6.26
C ARG A 75 7.97 -8.60 6.09
N ARG A 76 8.49 -7.94 5.06
CA ARG A 76 8.26 -6.51 4.87
C ARG A 76 8.36 -6.09 3.41
N VAL A 77 7.53 -5.14 3.04
CA VAL A 77 7.71 -4.32 1.85
C VAL A 77 7.56 -2.86 2.22
N SER A 78 8.42 -2.02 1.69
CA SER A 78 8.34 -0.56 1.82
C SER A 78 8.44 0.12 0.47
N TRP A 79 7.93 1.34 0.37
CA TRP A 79 8.00 2.11 -0.85
C TRP A 79 8.18 3.60 -0.60
N GLN A 80 8.63 4.27 -1.66
CA GLN A 80 8.75 5.71 -1.74
C GLN A 80 8.22 6.24 -3.08
N LEU A 81 7.77 7.48 -3.07
CA LEU A 81 7.32 8.17 -4.28
C LEU A 81 8.48 8.45 -5.23
N VAL A 82 8.32 8.07 -6.49
CA VAL A 82 9.23 8.46 -7.58
C VAL A 82 8.70 9.71 -8.30
N GLN A 83 7.41 9.71 -8.64
CA GLN A 83 6.73 10.81 -9.31
C GLN A 83 5.22 10.73 -9.07
N SER A 84 4.54 11.87 -9.10
CA SER A 84 3.07 11.96 -9.01
C SER A 84 2.60 13.27 -9.63
N GLN A 85 1.34 13.31 -10.06
CA GLN A 85 0.68 14.55 -10.47
C GLN A 85 0.22 15.38 -9.27
N MET A 86 -0.18 14.74 -8.16
CA MET A 86 -0.74 15.42 -6.98
C MET A 86 0.15 15.43 -5.74
N GLN A 87 1.02 14.44 -5.57
CA GLN A 87 1.81 14.19 -4.37
C GLN A 87 3.23 14.73 -4.54
N LYS A 88 3.74 15.35 -3.49
CA LYS A 88 5.16 15.73 -3.33
C LYS A 88 5.98 14.61 -2.72
N ARG A 89 5.36 13.82 -1.82
CA ARG A 89 6.02 12.73 -1.13
C ARG A 89 5.01 11.68 -0.73
N GLN A 90 5.42 10.42 -0.83
CA GLN A 90 4.71 9.29 -0.27
C GLN A 90 5.77 8.32 0.23
N GLU A 91 5.58 7.85 1.46
CA GLU A 91 6.37 6.78 2.05
C GLU A 91 5.41 5.83 2.74
N GLY A 92 5.61 4.53 2.59
CA GLY A 92 4.77 3.55 3.25
C GLY A 92 5.42 2.19 3.38
N SER A 93 4.81 1.32 4.17
CA SER A 93 5.24 -0.07 4.29
C SER A 93 4.16 -0.99 4.82
N TYR A 94 4.16 -2.24 4.35
CA TYR A 94 3.52 -3.37 5.01
C TYR A 94 4.57 -4.19 5.76
N THR A 95 4.31 -4.50 7.02
CA THR A 95 5.11 -5.42 7.84
C THR A 95 4.23 -6.58 8.28
N LEU A 96 4.67 -7.80 7.99
CA LEU A 96 3.94 -9.04 8.27
C LEU A 96 4.63 -9.78 9.42
N ARG A 97 3.84 -10.12 10.43
CA ARG A 97 4.31 -10.91 11.57
C ARG A 97 3.36 -12.07 11.80
N GLU A 98 3.87 -13.29 11.69
CA GLU A 98 3.10 -14.46 12.10
C GLU A 98 2.86 -14.41 13.62
N THR A 99 1.60 -14.59 14.01
CA THR A 99 1.16 -14.56 15.42
C THR A 99 0.96 -15.97 15.97
N THR A 100 0.36 -16.82 15.14
CA THR A 100 0.16 -18.27 15.34
C THR A 100 0.17 -18.92 13.95
N PRO A 101 0.38 -20.24 13.83
CA PRO A 101 0.33 -20.92 12.55
C PRO A 101 -0.94 -20.56 11.75
N GLY A 102 -0.75 -20.01 10.55
CA GLY A 102 -1.86 -19.59 9.67
C GLY A 102 -2.53 -18.26 10.02
N SER A 103 -1.93 -17.44 10.89
CA SER A 103 -2.46 -16.12 11.28
C SER A 103 -1.36 -15.06 11.29
N THR A 104 -1.57 -13.98 10.54
CA THR A 104 -0.59 -12.91 10.33
C THR A 104 -1.14 -11.58 10.83
N GLU A 105 -0.38 -10.90 11.68
CA GLU A 105 -0.56 -9.48 11.95
C GLU A 105 0.06 -8.67 10.81
N VAL A 106 -0.77 -7.88 10.14
CA VAL A 106 -0.39 -6.98 9.05
C VAL A 106 -0.38 -5.57 9.59
N THR A 107 0.80 -4.94 9.65
CA THR A 107 0.95 -3.53 10.01
C THR A 107 1.17 -2.70 8.76
N TYR A 108 0.30 -1.74 8.51
CA TYR A 108 0.42 -0.77 7.43
C TYR A 108 0.76 0.61 8.00
N ALA A 109 1.85 1.20 7.52
CA ALA A 109 2.25 2.57 7.81
C ALA A 109 2.28 3.40 6.51
N ILE A 110 1.82 4.65 6.58
CA ILE A 110 1.84 5.58 5.45
C ILE A 110 2.00 7.04 5.90
N ALA A 111 2.74 7.82 5.11
CA ALA A 111 2.75 9.28 5.16
C ALA A 111 2.64 9.84 3.73
N ILE A 112 1.75 10.81 3.53
CA ILE A 112 1.54 11.46 2.22
C ILE A 112 1.66 12.97 2.34
N ASP A 113 2.46 13.60 1.50
CA ASP A 113 2.47 15.06 1.33
C ASP A 113 1.92 15.42 -0.04
N LEU A 114 0.86 16.24 -0.06
CA LEU A 114 0.27 16.76 -1.29
C LEU A 114 1.00 18.02 -1.77
N SER A 115 0.91 18.28 -3.07
CA SER A 115 1.42 19.50 -3.69
C SER A 115 0.74 20.77 -3.17
N ILE A 116 -0.56 20.67 -2.84
CA ILE A 116 -1.37 21.74 -2.27
C ILE A 116 -1.20 21.72 -0.73
N PRO A 117 -1.06 22.89 -0.07
CA PRO A 117 -1.01 22.96 1.39
C PRO A 117 -2.28 22.39 2.03
N MET A 118 -2.12 21.42 2.94
CA MET A 118 -3.22 20.82 3.69
C MET A 118 -3.07 21.12 5.18
N LEU A 119 -4.20 21.38 5.86
CA LEU A 119 -4.21 21.43 7.32
C LEU A 119 -3.91 20.03 7.88
N GLY A 120 -3.00 19.94 8.87
CA GLY A 120 -2.50 18.67 9.39
C GLY A 120 -3.59 17.70 9.88
N MET A 121 -4.69 18.21 10.45
CA MET A 121 -5.82 17.38 10.87
C MET A 121 -6.56 16.73 9.70
N ILE A 122 -6.69 17.42 8.57
CA ILE A 122 -7.35 16.89 7.36
C ILE A 122 -6.45 15.81 6.74
N LYS A 123 -5.14 16.07 6.66
CA LYS A 123 -4.16 15.10 6.20
C LYS A 123 -4.22 13.79 7.01
N ARG A 124 -4.15 13.87 8.34
CA ARG A 124 -4.22 12.69 9.22
C ARG A 124 -5.53 11.92 9.09
N LYS A 125 -6.66 12.62 8.91
CA LYS A 125 -7.95 11.96 8.65
C LYS A 125 -7.95 11.21 7.31
N GLY A 126 -7.41 11.81 6.25
CA GLY A 126 -7.28 11.15 4.95
C GLY A 126 -6.39 9.90 5.02
N GLU A 127 -5.22 10.01 5.65
CA GLU A 127 -4.31 8.87 5.86
C GLU A 127 -4.98 7.73 6.63
N LYS A 128 -5.75 8.04 7.67
CA LYS A 128 -6.50 7.03 8.43
C LYS A 128 -7.54 6.31 7.57
N VAL A 129 -8.29 7.03 6.72
CA VAL A 129 -9.27 6.42 5.81
C VAL A 129 -8.58 5.49 4.80
N ILE A 130 -7.41 5.88 4.29
CA ILE A 130 -6.60 5.04 3.40
C ILE A 130 -6.18 3.76 4.12
N LEU A 131 -5.64 3.87 5.34
CA LEU A 131 -5.24 2.71 6.15
C LEU A 131 -6.42 1.75 6.39
N ASP A 132 -7.55 2.27 6.87
CA ASP A 132 -8.75 1.50 7.17
C ASP A 132 -9.27 0.77 5.93
N THR A 133 -9.30 1.43 4.77
CA THR A 133 -9.85 0.87 3.53
C THR A 133 -8.91 -0.20 2.97
N ALA A 134 -7.62 0.12 2.82
CA ALA A 134 -6.65 -0.80 2.24
C ALA A 134 -6.48 -2.08 3.07
N LEU A 135 -6.46 -1.97 4.41
CA LEU A 135 -6.37 -3.15 5.28
C LEU A 135 -7.64 -4.03 5.19
N LYS A 136 -8.83 -3.42 5.12
CA LYS A 136 -10.08 -4.18 4.97
C LYS A 136 -10.17 -4.89 3.63
N GLU A 137 -9.84 -4.20 2.53
CA GLU A 137 -9.84 -4.78 1.19
C GLU A 137 -8.80 -5.91 1.07
N LEU A 138 -7.58 -5.71 1.61
CA LEU A 138 -6.54 -6.74 1.65
C LEU A 138 -7.01 -7.98 2.42
N LYS A 139 -7.55 -7.80 3.64
CA LYS A 139 -8.06 -8.91 4.44
C LYS A 139 -9.11 -9.71 3.68
N LYS A 140 -10.10 -9.02 3.10
CA LYS A 140 -11.15 -9.66 2.31
C LYS A 140 -10.56 -10.42 1.11
N ARG A 141 -9.59 -9.84 0.42
CA ARG A 141 -8.95 -10.48 -0.75
C ARG A 141 -8.19 -11.75 -0.37
N VAL A 142 -7.51 -11.75 0.77
CA VAL A 142 -6.75 -12.90 1.27
C VAL A 142 -7.68 -14.00 1.80
N GLU A 143 -8.74 -13.64 2.53
CA GLU A 143 -9.60 -14.61 3.22
C GLU A 143 -10.74 -15.16 2.36
N GLY A 144 -11.15 -14.46 1.29
CA GLY A 144 -12.26 -14.83 0.42
C GLY A 144 -13.56 -14.12 0.76
#